data_AF-A0A3M2M5F9-F1
#
_entry.id   AF-A0A3M2M5F9-F1
#
_cell.length_a   1.000
_cell.length_b   1.000
_cell.length_c   1.000
_cell.angle_alpha   90.00
_cell.angle_beta   90.00
_cell.angle_gamma   90.00
#
_symmetry.space_group_name_H-M   'P 1'
#
loop_
_entity.id
_entity.type
_entity.pdbx_description
1 polymer ?
#
loop_
_entity_poly.entity_id
_entity_poly.type
_entity_poly.pdbx_seq_one_letter_code
_entity_poly.pdbx_strand_id
1 'polypeptide(L)'
;MADEMVRAAQRFINTVYSDVSGIPRLEEDGQTGWDVMFALTRALQYELGITALSDNFGPGTLAALQEQYPVINPMDTRENLNRIVQSAALLQGL
;
A
#
# COMPACT_ATOMS: atom_id res chain seq x y z
N MET A 1 -9.21 -18.98 4.19
CA MET A 1 -10.33 -18.36 3.46
C MET A 1 -9.75 -17.17 2.72
N ALA A 2 -10.10 -16.98 1.45
CA ALA A 2 -9.68 -15.81 0.70
C ALA A 2 -10.52 -14.61 1.15
N ASP A 3 -9.84 -13.49 1.43
CA ASP A 3 -10.47 -12.23 1.78
C ASP A 3 -10.63 -11.37 0.52
N GLU A 4 -11.87 -11.00 0.21
CA GLU A 4 -12.19 -10.23 -1.00
C GLU A 4 -11.57 -8.81 -0.94
N MET A 5 -11.36 -8.27 0.26
CA MET A 5 -10.67 -6.99 0.43
C MET A 5 -9.19 -7.10 0.09
N VAL A 6 -8.56 -8.22 0.46
CA VAL A 6 -7.17 -8.51 0.10
C VAL A 6 -7.02 -8.71 -1.40
N ARG A 7 -7.97 -9.43 -2.03
CA ARG A 7 -8.00 -9.58 -3.49
C ARG A 7 -8.12 -8.25 -4.20
N ALA A 8 -8.99 -7.36 -3.69
CA ALA A 8 -9.13 -6.01 -4.22
C ALA A 8 -7.83 -5.20 -4.09
N ALA A 9 -7.11 -5.33 -2.98
CA ALA A 9 -5.80 -4.70 -2.77
C ALA A 9 -4.73 -5.26 -3.74
N GLN A 10 -4.67 -6.59 -3.91
CA GLN A 10 -3.75 -7.25 -4.83
C GLN A 10 -3.97 -6.78 -6.27
N ARG A 11 -5.22 -6.77 -6.72
CA ARG A 11 -5.59 -6.25 -8.05
C ARG A 11 -5.25 -4.78 -8.17
N PHE A 12 -5.61 -3.96 -7.17
CA PHE A 12 -5.29 -2.54 -7.16
C PHE A 12 -3.78 -2.31 -7.34
N ILE A 13 -2.94 -3.01 -6.58
CA ILE A 13 -1.49 -2.94 -6.69
C ILE A 13 -1.02 -3.29 -8.11
N ASN A 14 -1.49 -4.42 -8.64
CA ASN A 14 -1.17 -4.88 -9.98
C ASN A 14 -1.63 -3.93 -11.08
N THR A 15 -2.71 -3.17 -10.86
CA THR A 15 -3.25 -2.24 -11.88
C THR A 15 -2.62 -0.87 -11.83
N VAL A 16 -2.29 -0.37 -10.64
CA VAL A 16 -1.78 1.01 -10.47
C VAL A 16 -0.26 1.04 -10.49
N TYR A 17 0.39 -0.01 -9.98
CA TYR A 17 1.84 -0.06 -9.81
C TYR A 17 2.51 -1.14 -10.66
N SER A 18 1.85 -1.66 -11.70
CA SER A 18 2.47 -2.63 -12.63
C SER A 18 3.76 -2.13 -13.27
N ASP A 19 3.83 -0.82 -13.52
CA ASP A 19 4.94 -0.18 -14.21
C ASP A 19 5.95 0.46 -13.25
N VAL A 20 5.75 0.33 -11.94
CA VAL A 20 6.62 0.93 -10.93
C VAL A 20 7.74 -0.04 -10.56
N SER A 21 8.96 0.33 -10.95
CA SER A 21 10.17 -0.42 -10.62
C SER A 21 10.31 -0.57 -9.11
N GLY A 22 10.35 -1.81 -8.64
CA GLY A 22 10.49 -2.15 -7.23
C GLY A 22 9.19 -2.63 -6.59
N ILE A 23 8.02 -2.54 -7.22
CA ILE A 23 6.80 -3.16 -6.66
C ILE A 23 6.58 -4.51 -7.34
N PRO A 24 6.63 -5.64 -6.59
CA PRO A 24 6.41 -6.94 -7.18
C PRO A 24 4.94 -7.11 -7.56
N ARG A 25 4.69 -7.85 -8.65
CA ARG A 25 3.34 -8.25 -9.04
C ARG A 25 2.83 -9.31 -8.06
N LEU A 26 1.61 -9.13 -7.58
CA LEU A 26 0.95 -10.02 -6.62
C LEU A 26 0.04 -11.02 -7.32
N GLU A 27 -0.14 -12.20 -6.73
CA GLU A 27 -1.22 -13.11 -7.11
C GLU A 27 -2.55 -12.60 -6.54
N GLU A 28 -3.62 -12.56 -7.34
CA GLU A 28 -4.96 -12.06 -6.94
C GLU A 28 -5.80 -13.15 -6.25
N ASP A 29 -5.19 -13.91 -5.35
CA ASP A 29 -5.82 -15.07 -4.71
C ASP A 29 -6.70 -14.68 -3.51
N GLY A 30 -6.58 -13.45 -3.00
CA GLY A 30 -7.22 -12.95 -1.80
C GLY A 30 -6.57 -13.42 -0.50
N GLN A 31 -5.32 -13.91 -0.55
CA GLN A 31 -4.57 -14.32 0.62
C GLN A 31 -3.57 -13.26 1.03
N THR A 32 -3.48 -13.03 2.33
CA THR A 32 -2.45 -12.16 2.89
C THR A 32 -1.12 -12.91 2.88
N GLY A 33 -0.03 -12.18 2.66
CA GLY A 33 1.31 -12.75 2.63
C GLY A 33 2.36 -11.65 2.67
N TRP A 34 3.61 -12.07 2.87
CA TRP A 34 4.75 -11.15 2.89
C TRP A 34 4.84 -10.34 1.59
N ASP A 35 4.60 -10.96 0.44
CA ASP A 35 4.63 -10.26 -0.85
C ASP A 35 3.60 -9.13 -0.92
N VAL A 36 2.38 -9.37 -0.42
CA VAL A 36 1.30 -8.37 -0.37
C VAL A 36 1.70 -7.21 0.55
N MET A 37 2.27 -7.51 1.72
CA MET A 37 2.76 -6.50 2.66
C MET A 37 3.90 -5.66 2.07
N PHE A 38 4.85 -6.31 1.38
CA PHE A 38 5.99 -5.63 0.75
C PHE A 38 5.52 -4.74 -0.39
N ALA A 39 4.65 -5.23 -1.26
CA ALA A 39 4.12 -4.45 -2.37
C ALA A 39 3.29 -3.25 -1.88
N LEU A 40 2.47 -3.41 -0.84
CA LEU A 40 1.73 -2.29 -0.22
C LEU A 40 2.65 -1.27 0.43
N THR A 41 3.70 -1.72 1.12
CA THR A 41 4.68 -0.83 1.77
C THR A 41 5.44 -0.02 0.73
N ARG A 42 5.88 -0.67 -0.35
CA ARG A 42 6.57 -0.02 -1.46
C ARG A 42 5.64 0.89 -2.27
N ALA A 43 4.39 0.51 -2.48
CA ALA A 43 3.38 1.38 -3.10
C ALA A 43 3.12 2.64 -2.26
N LEU A 44 3.01 2.49 -0.93
CA LEU A 44 2.87 3.63 -0.03
C LEU A 44 4.08 4.57 -0.13
N GLN A 45 5.29 4.01 -0.06
CA GLN A 45 6.52 4.79 -0.18
C GLN A 45 6.60 5.52 -1.53
N TYR A 46 6.17 4.86 -2.62
CA TYR A 46 6.11 5.48 -3.94
C TYR A 46 5.14 6.68 -3.97
N GLU A 47 3.93 6.53 -3.41
CA GLU A 47 2.96 7.64 -3.28
C GLU A 47 3.50 8.77 -2.40
N LEU A 48 4.30 8.44 -1.38
CA LEU A 48 5.02 9.40 -0.53
C LEU A 48 6.21 10.06 -1.23
N GLY A 49 6.49 9.74 -2.50
CA GLY A 49 7.63 10.26 -3.26
C GLY A 49 8.98 9.71 -2.80
N ILE A 50 9.01 8.64 -2.01
CA ILE A 50 10.23 7.95 -1.60
C ILE A 50 10.72 7.13 -2.79
N THR A 51 11.90 7.47 -3.30
CA THR A 51 12.52 6.76 -4.44
C THR A 51 13.24 5.48 -4.03
N ALA A 52 13.75 5.43 -2.79
CA ALA A 52 14.38 4.26 -2.21
C ALA A 52 13.33 3.38 -1.50
N LEU A 53 12.58 2.61 -2.30
CA LEU A 53 11.55 1.69 -1.80
C LEU A 53 12.19 0.58 -0.93
N SER A 54 11.53 0.25 0.18
CA SER A 54 11.95 -0.73 1.16
C SER A 54 10.76 -1.56 1.63
N ASP A 55 11.02 -2.81 1.98
CA ASP A 55 10.01 -3.73 2.51
C ASP A 55 9.54 -3.36 3.92
N ASN A 56 10.26 -2.45 4.60
CA ASN A 56 10.00 -2.12 5.98
C ASN A 56 9.25 -0.81 6.12
N PHE A 57 8.13 -0.86 6.84
CA PHE A 57 7.42 0.34 7.30
C PHE A 57 8.12 0.90 8.55
N GLY A 58 9.15 1.72 8.32
CA GLY A 58 9.97 2.32 9.38
C GLY A 58 9.55 3.75 9.75
N PRO A 59 10.26 4.38 10.71
CA PRO A 59 10.02 5.76 11.12
C PRO A 59 10.16 6.76 9.97
N GLY A 60 10.95 6.46 8.94
CA GLY A 60 11.05 7.30 7.74
C GLY A 60 9.77 7.30 6.90
N THR A 61 9.14 6.14 6.70
CA THR A 61 7.85 6.04 6.01
C THR A 61 6.75 6.72 6.82
N LEU A 62 6.75 6.53 8.15
CA LEU A 62 5.81 7.18 9.05
C LEU A 62 5.97 8.71 9.05
N ALA A 63 7.21 9.21 9.08
CA ALA A 63 7.49 10.64 9.02
C ALA A 63 7.03 11.25 7.69
N ALA A 64 7.33 10.60 6.55
CA ALA A 64 6.86 11.05 5.24
C ALA A 64 5.32 11.02 5.14
N LEU A 65 4.67 10.01 5.74
CA LEU A 65 3.22 9.94 5.86
C LEU A 65 2.65 11.11 6.66
N GLN A 66 3.25 11.43 7.81
CA GLN A 66 2.83 12.56 8.64
C GLN A 66 3.12 13.92 7.99
N GLU A 67 4.21 14.03 7.24
CA GLU A 67 4.64 15.23 6.53
C GLU A 67 3.75 15.52 5.31
N GLN A 68 3.43 14.49 4.52
CA GLN A 68 2.55 14.62 3.36
C GLN A 68 1.06 14.62 3.72
N TYR A 69 0.66 13.93 4.79
CA TYR A 69 -0.74 13.80 5.23
C TYR A 69 -0.95 14.24 6.68
N PRO A 70 -0.69 15.52 7.02
CA PRO A 70 -0.97 16.05 8.35
C PRO A 70 -2.49 16.10 8.65
N VAL A 71 -3.34 16.07 7.62
CA VAL A 71 -4.80 16.03 7.73
C VAL A 71 -5.37 15.07 6.70
N ILE A 72 -5.87 13.91 7.13
CA ILE A 72 -6.62 12.99 6.27
C ILE A 72 -8.04 13.51 6.19
N ASN A 73 -8.37 14.24 5.12
CA ASN A 73 -9.73 14.71 4.88
C ASN A 73 -10.49 13.62 4.09
N PRO A 74 -11.62 13.08 4.58
CA PRO A 74 -12.37 12.04 3.87
C PRO A 74 -12.97 12.47 2.53
N MET A 75 -12.88 13.77 2.18
CA MET A 75 -13.25 14.32 0.88
C MET A 75 -12.06 14.56 -0.06
N ASP A 76 -10.83 14.26 0.36
CA ASP A 76 -9.65 14.49 -0.48
C ASP A 76 -9.57 13.45 -1.60
N THR A 77 -9.33 13.93 -2.81
CA THR A 77 -9.57 13.28 -4.12
C THR A 77 -8.61 12.12 -4.45
N ARG A 78 -7.88 11.59 -3.48
CA ARG A 78 -6.79 10.62 -3.71
C ARG A 78 -7.18 9.23 -3.24
N GLU A 79 -8.01 8.61 -4.06
CA GLU A 79 -8.56 7.26 -3.84
C GLU A 79 -7.46 6.21 -3.59
N ASN A 80 -6.32 6.32 -4.28
CA ASN A 80 -5.22 5.35 -4.20
C ASN A 80 -4.60 5.26 -2.79
N LEU A 81 -4.31 6.40 -2.16
CA LEU A 81 -3.73 6.45 -0.81
C LEU A 81 -4.68 5.93 0.25
N ASN A 82 -5.95 6.33 0.18
CA ASN A 82 -6.98 5.81 1.07
C ASN A 82 -7.10 4.29 0.96
N ARG A 83 -7.02 3.75 -0.28
CA ARG A 83 -7.04 2.31 -0.52
C ARG A 83 -5.79 1.61 0.01
N ILE A 84 -4.60 2.20 -0.12
CA ILE A 84 -3.36 1.65 0.45
C ILE A 84 -3.42 1.61 1.97
N VAL A 85 -3.82 2.71 2.62
CA VAL A 85 -3.91 2.78 4.09
C VAL A 85 -4.95 1.81 4.62
N GLN A 86 -6.13 1.72 3.99
CA GLN A 86 -7.16 0.73 4.35
C GLN A 86 -6.65 -0.70 4.18
N SER A 87 -5.94 -0.99 3.09
CA SER A 87 -5.35 -2.31 2.83
C SER A 87 -4.27 -2.65 3.86
N ALA A 88 -3.41 -1.70 4.21
CA ALA A 88 -2.38 -1.90 5.23
C ALA A 88 -2.97 -2.12 6.63
N ALA A 89 -4.04 -1.39 6.99
CA ALA A 89 -4.74 -1.55 8.25
C ALA A 89 -5.42 -2.94 8.36
N LEU A 90 -5.97 -3.47 7.26
CA LEU A 90 -6.51 -4.83 7.20
C LEU A 90 -5.44 -5.89 7.45
N LEU A 91 -4.19 -5.66 6.98
CA LEU A 91 -3.07 -6.58 7.18
C LEU A 91 -2.46 -6.50 8.58
N GLN A 92 -2.50 -5.33 9.22
CA GLN A 92 -2.07 -5.15 10.62
C GLN A 92 -3.13 -5.58 11.64
N GLY A 93 -4.39 -5.75 11.20
CA GLY A 93 -5.55 -6.08 12.04
C GLY A 93 -5.71 -7.54 12.42
N LEU A 94 -4.61 -8.28 12.61
CA LEU A 94 -4.58 -9.61 13.24
C LEU A 94 -3.79 -9.58 14.55
#